data_AF-A0A1G4VAU2-F1
#
_entry.id   AF-A0A1G4VAU2-F1
#
_cell.length_a   1.000
_cell.length_b   1.000
_cell.length_c   1.000
_cell.angle_alpha   90.00
_cell.angle_beta   90.00
_cell.angle_gamma   90.00
#
_symmetry.space_group_name_H-M   'P 1'
#
loop_
_entity.id
_entity.type
_entity.pdbx_description
1 polymer ?
#
loop_
_entity_poly.entity_id
_entity_poly.type
_entity_poly.pdbx_seq_one_letter_code
_entity_poly.pdbx_strand_id
1 'polypeptide(L)'
;MSLDEFCSSDQWSMLTSASEHSKLAAALGGFLITAIALYLKGEVRESVHTLALFSSAVLILVLSAFLSSLITGTAVPADAQRDGICAIVWAQGALATAMLAAGTAALFGGLGWMLAGHAISKMPADADEDAAGYTFLTKLGTWLTFAATMTTTLLLSETSIDYVHFAFGGTPPGWPVDAIGAAAAAVVVTSLVFVVRRSRALRLAEGAEPTRLTLGALKVATVCLVVLAITASWLALTLARFPKDWLTTPGSPVMYAVLLLTFGLPAVVGTAICYSAPSTDQR
;
A
#
# COMPACT_ATOMS: atom_id res chain seq x y z
N MET A 1 -30.36 -3.01 5.29
CA MET A 1 -30.11 -1.64 5.79
C MET A 1 -30.30 -0.70 4.60
N SER A 2 -31.18 0.30 4.68
CA SER A 2 -31.36 1.26 3.57
C SER A 2 -30.25 2.30 3.63
N LEU A 3 -29.46 2.41 2.56
CA LEU A 3 -28.34 3.35 2.50
C LEU A 3 -28.82 4.78 2.29
N ASP A 4 -28.13 5.72 2.93
CA ASP A 4 -28.35 7.16 2.79
C ASP A 4 -27.68 7.71 1.51
N GLU A 5 -27.92 8.98 1.20
CA GLU A 5 -27.42 9.64 -0.02
C GLU A 5 -25.90 9.78 -0.06
N PHE A 6 -25.25 9.63 1.09
CA PHE A 6 -23.79 9.67 1.23
C PHE A 6 -23.15 8.28 1.22
N CYS A 7 -23.93 7.21 0.99
CA CYS A 7 -23.44 5.83 1.00
C CYS A 7 -22.63 5.50 2.27
N SER A 8 -23.13 5.90 3.43
CA SER A 8 -22.48 5.67 4.73
C SER A 8 -22.58 4.20 5.17
N SER A 9 -21.51 3.72 5.80
CA SER A 9 -21.53 2.54 6.67
C SER A 9 -21.89 2.96 8.10
N ASP A 10 -21.95 2.01 9.03
CA ASP A 10 -22.18 2.28 10.46
C ASP A 10 -21.11 3.19 11.09
N GLN A 11 -19.97 3.40 10.43
CA GLN A 11 -18.83 4.14 10.96
C GLN A 11 -18.48 5.40 10.16
N TRP A 12 -18.57 5.38 8.82
CA TRP A 12 -18.14 6.51 7.97
C TRP A 12 -18.74 6.47 6.55
N SER A 13 -18.64 7.59 5.83
CA SER A 13 -19.09 7.70 4.43
C SER A 13 -17.91 7.72 3.45
N MET A 14 -17.94 6.78 2.50
CA MET A 14 -16.95 6.72 1.41
C MET A 14 -17.00 7.97 0.53
N LEU A 15 -18.20 8.49 0.28
CA LEU A 15 -18.42 9.63 -0.61
C LEU A 15 -17.81 10.92 -0.04
N THR A 16 -18.01 11.17 1.25
CA THR A 16 -17.48 12.37 1.91
C THR A 16 -15.96 12.33 2.06
N SER A 17 -15.41 11.15 2.37
CA SER A 17 -13.97 10.98 2.61
C SER A 17 -13.14 10.95 1.32
N ALA A 18 -13.75 10.64 0.17
CA ALA A 18 -13.05 10.54 -1.10
C ALA A 18 -12.28 11.83 -1.48
N SER A 19 -12.82 13.00 -1.15
CA SER A 19 -12.13 14.27 -1.43
C SER A 19 -10.83 14.43 -0.64
N GLU A 20 -10.80 13.98 0.61
CA GLU A 20 -9.61 14.02 1.46
C GLU A 20 -8.59 12.94 1.06
N HIS A 21 -9.06 11.74 0.67
CA HIS A 21 -8.19 10.72 0.09
C HIS A 21 -7.50 11.21 -1.18
N SER A 22 -8.22 11.95 -2.04
CA SER A 22 -7.66 12.54 -3.25
C SER A 22 -6.54 13.54 -2.94
N LYS A 23 -6.77 14.46 -2.00
CA LYS A 23 -5.76 15.46 -1.57
C LYS A 23 -4.52 14.78 -0.99
N LEU A 24 -4.71 13.79 -0.11
CA LEU A 24 -3.61 13.04 0.49
C LEU A 24 -2.79 12.31 -0.58
N ALA A 25 -3.45 11.60 -1.50
CA ALA A 25 -2.78 10.90 -2.60
C ALA A 25 -1.97 11.86 -3.48
N ALA A 26 -2.54 13.02 -3.83
CA ALA A 26 -1.85 14.03 -4.63
C ALA A 26 -0.64 14.62 -3.88
N ALA A 27 -0.76 14.89 -2.58
CA ALA A 27 0.33 15.41 -1.76
C ALA A 27 1.50 14.41 -1.67
N LEU A 28 1.21 13.13 -1.43
CA LEU A 28 2.22 12.06 -1.40
C LEU A 28 2.88 11.88 -2.78
N GLY A 29 2.11 11.97 -3.87
CA GLY A 29 2.64 11.93 -5.23
C GLY A 29 3.59 13.10 -5.53
N GLY A 30 3.23 14.32 -5.13
CA GLY A 30 4.09 15.50 -5.25
C GLY A 30 5.38 15.40 -4.43
N PHE A 31 5.29 14.86 -3.22
CA PHE A 31 6.47 14.58 -2.39
C PHE A 31 7.41 13.59 -3.07
N LEU A 32 6.89 12.49 -3.65
CA LEU A 32 7.71 11.52 -4.38
C LEU A 32 8.39 12.12 -5.61
N ILE A 33 7.69 12.94 -6.40
CA ILE A 33 8.30 13.63 -7.55
C ILE A 33 9.48 14.49 -7.09
N THR A 34 9.31 15.20 -5.97
CA THR A 34 10.38 16.00 -5.36
C THR A 34 11.54 15.13 -4.90
N ALA A 35 11.27 14.00 -4.23
CA ALA A 35 12.29 13.05 -3.80
C ALA A 35 13.07 12.46 -4.99
N ILE A 36 12.39 12.10 -6.09
CA ILE A 36 13.02 11.64 -7.33
C ILE A 36 13.92 12.72 -7.93
N ALA A 37 13.47 13.98 -7.97
CA ALA A 37 14.26 15.09 -8.51
C ALA A 37 15.54 15.34 -7.69
N LEU A 38 15.44 15.30 -6.36
CA LEU A 38 16.59 15.41 -5.46
C LEU A 38 17.55 14.23 -5.62
N TYR A 39 17.01 13.02 -5.78
CA TYR A 39 17.79 11.83 -6.00
C TYR A 39 18.59 11.88 -7.31
N LEU A 40 17.97 12.30 -8.41
CA LEU A 40 18.62 12.45 -9.72
C LEU A 40 19.72 13.52 -9.73
N LYS A 41 19.64 14.52 -8.84
CA LYS A 41 20.64 15.57 -8.70
C LYS A 41 21.83 15.14 -7.82
N GLY A 42 21.66 14.11 -6.99
CA GLY A 42 22.70 13.62 -6.08
C GLY A 42 23.84 12.93 -6.82
N GLU A 43 25.07 13.04 -6.29
CA GLU A 43 26.25 12.29 -6.76
C GLU A 43 26.19 10.80 -6.38
N VAL A 44 25.24 10.42 -5.52
CA VAL A 44 25.08 9.06 -5.03
C VAL A 44 24.41 8.21 -6.11
N ARG A 45 25.22 7.35 -6.73
CA ARG A 45 24.83 6.38 -7.76
C ARG A 45 24.07 5.20 -7.13
N GLU A 46 22.96 5.48 -6.45
CA GLU A 46 22.13 4.46 -5.81
C GLU A 46 21.22 3.73 -6.81
N SER A 47 20.68 2.60 -6.35
CA SER A 47 20.00 1.57 -7.12
C SER A 47 18.86 2.07 -8.03
N VAL A 48 18.94 1.70 -9.32
CA VAL A 48 17.89 1.88 -10.35
C VAL A 48 16.51 1.35 -9.88
N HIS A 49 16.49 0.36 -8.98
CA HIS A 49 15.25 -0.22 -8.47
C HIS A 49 14.47 0.70 -7.53
N THR A 50 15.14 1.55 -6.74
CA THR A 50 14.45 2.52 -5.87
C THR A 50 13.78 3.61 -6.70
N LEU A 51 14.45 4.06 -7.77
CA LEU A 51 13.87 5.00 -8.72
C LEU A 51 12.66 4.40 -9.45
N ALA A 52 12.74 3.13 -9.87
CA ALA A 52 11.61 2.42 -10.45
C ALA A 52 10.43 2.29 -9.47
N LEU A 53 10.72 1.96 -8.20
CA LEU A 53 9.71 1.88 -7.15
C LEU A 53 9.01 3.24 -6.95
N PHE A 54 9.76 4.34 -6.81
CA PHE A 54 9.17 5.67 -6.68
C PHE A 54 8.37 6.10 -7.90
N SER A 55 8.86 5.84 -9.12
CA SER A 55 8.12 6.15 -10.34
C SER A 55 6.78 5.39 -10.38
N SER A 56 6.77 4.11 -10.02
CA SER A 56 5.53 3.33 -9.92
C SER A 56 4.61 3.81 -8.79
N ALA A 57 5.17 4.27 -7.67
CA ALA A 57 4.42 4.84 -6.55
C ALA A 57 3.78 6.19 -6.91
N VAL A 58 4.45 7.03 -7.70
CA VAL A 58 3.85 8.27 -8.24
C VAL A 58 2.65 7.93 -9.11
N LEU A 59 2.81 6.98 -10.04
CA LEU A 59 1.73 6.57 -10.95
C LEU A 59 0.50 6.09 -10.18
N ILE A 60 0.68 5.18 -9.21
CA ILE A 60 -0.44 4.60 -8.46
C ILE A 60 -1.14 5.65 -7.57
N LEU A 61 -0.38 6.60 -6.99
CA LEU A 61 -0.95 7.68 -6.17
C LEU A 61 -1.73 8.69 -7.01
N VAL A 62 -1.22 9.08 -8.19
CA VAL A 62 -1.95 9.97 -9.11
C VAL A 62 -3.26 9.33 -9.57
N LEU A 63 -3.24 8.03 -9.90
CA LEU A 63 -4.46 7.31 -10.29
C LEU A 63 -5.42 7.15 -9.11
N SER A 64 -4.92 6.91 -7.89
CA SER A 64 -5.74 6.90 -6.67
C SER A 64 -6.43 8.25 -6.44
N ALA A 65 -5.70 9.36 -6.60
CA ALA A 65 -6.25 10.70 -6.51
C ALA A 65 -7.34 10.95 -7.57
N PHE A 66 -7.07 10.53 -8.81
CA PHE A 66 -8.04 10.62 -9.90
C PHE A 66 -9.33 9.84 -9.61
N LEU A 67 -9.23 8.57 -9.20
CA LEU A 67 -10.40 7.76 -8.84
C LEU A 67 -11.17 8.36 -7.67
N SER A 68 -10.47 8.85 -6.64
CA SER A 68 -11.09 9.49 -5.48
C SER A 68 -11.84 10.78 -5.85
N SER A 69 -11.29 11.56 -6.79
CA SER A 69 -11.97 12.73 -7.35
C SER A 69 -13.21 12.35 -8.16
N LEU A 70 -13.18 11.24 -8.91
CA LEU A 70 -14.37 10.74 -9.62
C LEU A 70 -15.46 10.30 -8.64
N ILE A 71 -15.10 9.60 -7.57
CA ILE A 71 -16.03 9.16 -6.52
C ILE A 71 -16.70 10.37 -5.86
N THR A 72 -15.93 11.41 -5.55
CA THR A 72 -16.45 12.66 -4.97
C THR A 72 -17.52 13.32 -5.86
N GLY A 73 -17.39 13.17 -7.19
CA GLY A 73 -18.34 13.69 -8.16
C GLY A 73 -19.57 12.80 -8.41
N THR A 74 -19.69 11.64 -7.76
CA THR A 74 -20.85 10.76 -7.95
C THR A 74 -22.08 11.31 -7.22
N ALA A 75 -23.19 11.42 -7.92
CA ALA A 75 -24.47 11.83 -7.38
C ALA A 75 -25.38 10.60 -7.23
N VAL A 76 -26.05 10.48 -6.08
CA VAL A 76 -27.05 9.44 -5.81
C VAL A 76 -28.44 10.08 -5.92
N PRO A 77 -29.17 9.89 -7.03
CA PRO A 77 -30.50 10.51 -7.18
C PRO A 77 -31.49 9.95 -6.17
N ALA A 78 -32.39 10.81 -5.67
CA ALA A 78 -33.34 10.44 -4.62
C ALA A 78 -34.27 9.27 -5.02
N ASP A 79 -34.63 9.18 -6.31
CA ASP A 79 -35.55 8.20 -6.88
C ASP A 79 -34.85 6.95 -7.47
N ALA A 80 -33.52 6.87 -7.41
CA ALA A 80 -32.75 5.76 -7.97
C ALA A 80 -32.58 4.61 -6.95
N GLN A 81 -32.29 3.42 -7.45
CA GLN A 81 -31.92 2.27 -6.61
C GLN A 81 -30.55 2.51 -5.93
N ARG A 82 -30.59 3.16 -4.76
CA ARG A 82 -29.45 3.67 -3.98
C ARG A 82 -28.43 2.58 -3.66
N ASP A 83 -28.91 1.39 -3.28
CA ASP A 83 -28.05 0.27 -2.87
C ASP A 83 -27.03 -0.12 -3.94
N GLY A 84 -27.44 -0.14 -5.21
CA GLY A 84 -26.54 -0.49 -6.31
C GLY A 84 -25.52 0.58 -6.65
N ILE A 85 -25.88 1.87 -6.50
CA ILE A 85 -24.94 2.97 -6.72
C ILE A 85 -23.91 3.00 -5.59
N CYS A 86 -24.37 2.85 -4.35
CA CYS A 86 -23.49 2.78 -3.19
C CYS A 86 -22.57 1.55 -3.23
N ALA A 87 -23.01 0.41 -3.79
CA ALA A 87 -22.16 -0.77 -4.01
C ALA A 87 -20.96 -0.44 -4.91
N ILE A 88 -21.23 0.28 -6.00
CA ILE A 88 -20.20 0.71 -6.94
C ILE A 88 -19.25 1.71 -6.26
N VAL A 89 -19.79 2.69 -5.54
CA VAL A 89 -18.98 3.69 -4.81
C VAL A 89 -18.07 3.02 -3.78
N TRP A 90 -18.58 2.06 -3.01
CA TRP A 90 -17.77 1.33 -2.02
C TRP A 90 -16.68 0.48 -2.68
N ALA A 91 -16.99 -0.22 -3.77
CA ALA A 91 -16.00 -0.99 -4.51
C ALA A 91 -14.92 -0.09 -5.14
N GLN A 92 -15.31 1.02 -5.77
CA GLN A 92 -14.37 2.02 -6.33
C GLN A 92 -13.51 2.64 -5.23
N GLY A 93 -14.12 3.01 -4.11
CA GLY A 93 -13.45 3.58 -2.96
C GLY A 93 -12.45 2.62 -2.32
N ALA A 94 -12.82 1.35 -2.16
CA ALA A 94 -11.92 0.31 -1.67
C ALA A 94 -10.69 0.13 -2.58
N LEU A 95 -10.87 0.16 -3.89
CA LEU A 95 -9.77 0.10 -4.87
C LEU A 95 -8.89 1.36 -4.80
N ALA A 96 -9.48 2.55 -4.71
CA ALA A 96 -8.74 3.81 -4.60
C ALA A 96 -7.91 3.88 -3.30
N THR A 97 -8.50 3.45 -2.17
CA THR A 97 -7.83 3.36 -0.86
C THR A 97 -6.67 2.35 -0.90
N ALA A 98 -6.85 1.21 -1.58
CA ALA A 98 -5.78 0.23 -1.78
C ALA A 98 -4.60 0.79 -2.56
N MET A 99 -4.87 1.53 -3.64
CA MET A 99 -3.85 2.22 -4.42
C MET A 99 -3.10 3.27 -3.59
N LEU A 100 -3.83 4.05 -2.78
CA LEU A 100 -3.25 5.03 -1.85
C LEU A 100 -2.35 4.36 -0.82
N ALA A 101 -2.85 3.32 -0.16
CA ALA A 101 -2.16 2.57 0.87
C ALA A 101 -0.88 1.91 0.32
N ALA A 102 -0.98 1.22 -0.83
CA ALA A 102 0.17 0.59 -1.48
C ALA A 102 1.22 1.63 -1.92
N GLY A 103 0.80 2.77 -2.48
CA GLY A 103 1.71 3.88 -2.82
C GLY A 103 2.39 4.48 -1.60
N THR A 104 1.68 4.58 -0.47
CA THR A 104 2.23 5.06 0.81
C THR A 104 3.29 4.10 1.36
N ALA A 105 3.01 2.79 1.36
CA ALA A 105 3.99 1.78 1.76
C ALA A 105 5.25 1.82 0.87
N ALA A 106 5.07 1.98 -0.45
CA ALA A 106 6.17 2.10 -1.40
C ALA A 106 7.02 3.37 -1.19
N LEU A 107 6.39 4.49 -0.86
CA LEU A 107 7.09 5.73 -0.51
C LEU A 107 7.98 5.54 0.72
N PHE A 108 7.41 5.11 1.85
CA PHE A 108 8.19 4.95 3.08
C PHE A 108 9.23 3.83 2.96
N GLY A 109 8.91 2.76 2.25
CA GLY A 109 9.84 1.70 1.91
C GLY A 109 11.02 2.19 1.08
N GLY A 110 10.77 2.94 0.01
CA GLY A 110 11.81 3.51 -0.83
C GLY A 110 12.68 4.53 -0.10
N LEU A 111 12.09 5.38 0.75
CA LEU A 111 12.85 6.30 1.60
C LEU A 111 13.74 5.56 2.60
N GLY A 112 13.22 4.51 3.24
CA GLY A 112 14.01 3.68 4.15
C GLY A 112 15.23 3.06 3.46
N TRP A 113 15.07 2.69 2.19
CA TRP A 113 16.15 2.20 1.34
C TRP A 113 17.17 3.27 0.94
N MET A 114 16.74 4.48 0.60
CA MET A 114 17.67 5.58 0.33
C MET A 114 18.49 5.94 1.57
N LEU A 115 17.86 5.99 2.75
CA LEU A 115 18.57 6.30 4.00
C LEU A 115 19.62 5.24 4.31
N ALA A 116 19.28 3.96 4.11
CA ALA A 116 20.22 2.86 4.28
C ALA A 116 21.34 2.87 3.23
N GLY A 117 21.01 3.15 1.96
CA GLY A 117 21.99 3.29 0.89
C GLY A 117 22.98 4.42 1.17
N HIS A 118 22.46 5.58 1.62
CA HIS A 118 23.28 6.73 1.95
C HIS A 118 24.21 6.43 3.11
N ALA A 119 23.67 5.82 4.17
CA ALA A 119 24.42 5.38 5.34
C ALA A 119 25.55 4.42 4.96
N ILE A 120 25.30 3.45 4.08
CA ILE A 120 26.31 2.50 3.61
C ILE A 120 27.37 3.19 2.73
N SER A 121 26.96 4.09 1.83
CA SER A 121 27.88 4.78 0.92
C SER A 121 28.84 5.74 1.62
N LYS A 122 28.43 6.29 2.77
CA LYS A 122 29.19 7.27 3.54
C LYS A 122 29.92 6.72 4.74
N MET A 123 29.74 5.44 5.10
CA MET A 123 30.52 4.80 6.16
C MET A 123 32.01 4.78 5.75
N PRO A 124 32.87 5.60 6.38
CA PRO A 124 34.31 5.55 6.16
C PRO A 124 34.85 4.25 6.75
N ALA A 125 35.88 3.68 6.14
CA ALA A 125 36.49 2.43 6.61
C ALA A 125 37.07 2.51 8.05
N ASP A 126 37.30 3.72 8.58
CA ASP A 126 38.05 3.96 9.83
C ASP A 126 37.34 4.93 10.83
N ALA A 127 36.05 5.25 10.68
CA ALA A 127 35.37 6.22 11.57
C ALA A 127 34.42 5.54 12.58
N ASP A 128 34.95 5.12 13.72
CA ASP A 128 34.19 4.52 14.83
C ASP A 128 33.09 5.44 15.40
N GLU A 129 33.26 6.76 15.36
CA GLU A 129 32.29 7.72 15.94
C GLU A 129 30.98 7.84 15.13
N ASP A 130 31.02 7.67 13.80
CA ASP A 130 29.84 7.84 12.95
C ASP A 130 29.09 6.52 12.65
N ALA A 131 29.73 5.37 12.91
CA ALA A 131 29.19 4.03 12.63
C ALA A 131 27.86 3.76 13.38
N ALA A 132 27.76 4.23 14.63
CA ALA A 132 26.54 4.10 15.43
C ALA A 132 25.36 4.89 14.83
N GLY A 133 25.62 6.09 14.30
CA GLY A 133 24.63 6.94 13.65
C GLY A 133 24.10 6.34 12.35
N TYR A 134 24.99 5.82 11.49
CA TYR A 134 24.60 5.16 10.24
C TYR A 134 23.84 3.84 10.47
N THR A 135 24.20 3.10 11.52
CA THR A 135 23.48 1.90 11.95
C THR A 135 22.07 2.24 12.47
N PHE A 136 21.92 3.34 13.21
CA PHE A 136 20.62 3.84 13.64
C PHE A 136 19.74 4.22 12.45
N LEU A 137 20.27 4.95 11.45
CA LEU A 137 19.54 5.33 10.23
C LEU A 137 19.02 4.10 9.46
N THR A 138 19.85 3.06 9.33
CA THR A 138 19.45 1.81 8.65
C THR A 138 18.35 1.06 9.40
N LYS A 139 18.43 1.02 10.75
CA LYS A 139 17.37 0.45 11.61
C LYS A 139 16.08 1.28 11.50
N LEU A 140 16.19 2.59 11.50
CA LEU A 140 15.06 3.51 11.39
C LEU A 140 14.31 3.32 10.07
N GLY A 141 15.02 3.23 8.94
CA GLY A 141 14.40 2.99 7.62
C GLY A 141 13.62 1.67 7.57
N THR A 142 14.16 0.62 8.18
CA THR A 142 13.49 -0.70 8.26
C THR A 142 12.22 -0.63 9.13
N TRP A 143 12.30 0.02 10.29
CA TRP A 143 11.15 0.18 11.19
C TRP A 143 10.06 1.10 10.63
N LEU A 144 10.43 2.16 9.92
CA LEU A 144 9.48 3.02 9.22
C LEU A 144 8.73 2.25 8.12
N THR A 145 9.44 1.42 7.37
CA THR A 145 8.85 0.53 6.35
C THR A 145 7.85 -0.43 6.97
N PHE A 146 8.20 -1.02 8.12
CA PHE A 146 7.30 -1.89 8.87
C PHE A 146 6.05 -1.14 9.36
N ALA A 147 6.24 0.02 9.99
CA ALA A 147 5.13 0.83 10.51
C ALA A 147 4.16 1.26 9.38
N ALA A 148 4.71 1.65 8.22
CA ALA A 148 3.91 1.97 7.04
C ALA A 148 3.13 0.75 6.57
N THR A 149 3.80 -0.39 6.38
CA THR A 149 3.17 -1.65 5.91
C THR A 149 2.09 -2.17 6.87
N MET A 150 2.35 -2.10 8.18
CA MET A 150 1.39 -2.48 9.21
C MET A 150 0.16 -1.59 9.15
N THR A 151 0.35 -0.27 9.15
CA THR A 151 -0.75 0.71 9.08
C THR A 151 -1.59 0.50 7.81
N THR A 152 -0.95 0.31 6.65
CA THR A 152 -1.68 0.07 5.40
C THR A 152 -2.42 -1.24 5.42
N THR A 153 -1.84 -2.31 5.99
CA THR A 153 -2.52 -3.61 6.08
C THR A 153 -3.77 -3.54 6.96
N LEU A 154 -3.68 -2.88 8.11
CA LEU A 154 -4.82 -2.70 9.03
C LEU A 154 -5.91 -1.82 8.41
N LEU A 155 -5.52 -0.74 7.73
CA LEU A 155 -6.48 0.11 7.04
C LEU A 155 -7.24 -0.68 5.94
N LEU A 156 -6.52 -1.50 5.18
CA LEU A 156 -7.11 -2.28 4.10
C LEU A 156 -7.92 -3.48 4.60
N SER A 157 -7.60 -4.03 5.78
CA SER A 157 -8.45 -5.06 6.39
C SER A 157 -9.80 -4.48 6.78
N GLU A 158 -9.82 -3.34 7.49
CA GLU A 158 -11.08 -2.66 7.85
C GLU A 158 -11.88 -2.26 6.60
N THR A 159 -11.21 -1.67 5.60
CA THR A 159 -11.86 -1.30 4.34
C THR A 159 -12.46 -2.51 3.61
N SER A 160 -11.79 -3.67 3.68
CA SER A 160 -12.29 -4.91 3.06
C SER A 160 -13.47 -5.51 3.84
N ILE A 161 -13.44 -5.41 5.17
CA ILE A 161 -14.55 -5.84 6.04
C ILE A 161 -15.78 -4.96 5.77
N ASP A 162 -15.62 -3.65 5.71
CA ASP A 162 -16.69 -2.70 5.36
C ASP A 162 -17.31 -3.03 3.98
N TYR A 163 -16.46 -3.32 2.98
CA TYR A 163 -16.92 -3.74 1.66
C TYR A 163 -17.69 -5.07 1.69
N VAL A 164 -17.23 -6.06 2.46
CA VAL A 164 -17.94 -7.34 2.62
C VAL A 164 -19.27 -7.13 3.35
N HIS A 165 -19.32 -6.31 4.39
CA HIS A 165 -20.57 -5.98 5.07
C HIS A 165 -21.57 -5.36 4.09
N PHE A 166 -21.09 -4.48 3.21
CA PHE A 166 -21.89 -3.88 2.16
C PHE A 166 -22.38 -4.93 1.14
N ALA A 167 -21.47 -5.77 0.62
CA ALA A 167 -21.78 -6.77 -0.38
C ALA A 167 -22.79 -7.82 0.12
N PHE A 168 -22.80 -8.13 1.43
CA PHE A 168 -23.72 -9.09 2.03
C PHE A 168 -24.98 -8.44 2.67
N GLY A 169 -25.22 -7.15 2.45
CA GLY A 169 -26.42 -6.47 2.95
C GLY A 169 -26.49 -6.30 4.47
N GLY A 170 -25.33 -6.26 5.15
CA GLY A 170 -25.19 -5.95 6.57
C GLY A 170 -25.07 -7.15 7.52
N THR A 171 -25.27 -8.39 7.04
CA THR A 171 -25.04 -9.60 7.85
C THR A 171 -24.20 -10.62 7.08
N PRO A 172 -22.89 -10.37 6.90
CA PRO A 172 -22.04 -11.37 6.31
C PRO A 172 -21.97 -12.61 7.22
N PRO A 173 -21.80 -13.81 6.66
CA PRO A 173 -21.36 -14.96 7.45
C PRO A 173 -20.02 -14.60 8.12
N GLY A 174 -19.68 -15.17 9.29
CA GLY A 174 -18.46 -14.77 10.03
C GLY A 174 -17.14 -15.12 9.32
N TRP A 175 -17.13 -16.18 8.50
CA TRP A 175 -15.91 -16.71 7.90
C TRP A 175 -15.08 -15.78 6.99
N PRO A 176 -15.63 -14.88 6.14
CA PRO A 176 -14.85 -13.97 5.32
C PRO A 176 -14.24 -12.84 6.16
N VAL A 177 -14.95 -12.35 7.17
CA VAL A 177 -14.43 -11.36 8.14
C VAL A 177 -13.27 -11.98 8.93
N ASP A 178 -13.48 -13.19 9.45
CA ASP A 178 -12.44 -13.95 10.15
C ASP A 178 -11.23 -14.24 9.25
N ALA A 179 -11.47 -14.57 7.97
CA ALA A 179 -10.40 -14.81 7.00
C ALA A 179 -9.59 -13.54 6.68
N ILE A 180 -10.24 -12.39 6.51
CA ILE A 180 -9.57 -11.10 6.30
C ILE A 180 -8.74 -10.74 7.54
N GLY A 181 -9.32 -10.87 8.73
CA GLY A 181 -8.61 -10.61 10.00
C GLY A 181 -7.41 -11.53 10.19
N ALA A 182 -7.57 -12.83 9.94
CA ALA A 182 -6.48 -13.81 10.01
C ALA A 182 -5.38 -13.51 8.98
N ALA A 183 -5.74 -13.13 7.75
CA ALA A 183 -4.79 -12.76 6.72
C ALA A 183 -4.02 -11.48 7.06
N ALA A 184 -4.69 -10.47 7.62
CA ALA A 184 -4.06 -9.24 8.11
C ALA A 184 -3.07 -9.53 9.24
N ALA A 185 -3.48 -10.35 10.22
CA ALA A 185 -2.60 -10.79 11.30
C ALA A 185 -1.38 -11.54 10.74
N ALA A 186 -1.57 -12.44 9.77
CA ALA A 186 -0.47 -13.16 9.14
C ALA A 186 0.51 -12.22 8.41
N VAL A 187 0.02 -11.22 7.68
CA VAL A 187 0.85 -10.22 6.99
C VAL A 187 1.65 -9.36 7.99
N VAL A 188 1.01 -8.92 9.08
CA VAL A 188 1.69 -8.15 10.13
C VAL A 188 2.75 -8.98 10.83
N VAL A 189 2.43 -10.21 11.24
CA VAL A 189 3.35 -11.11 11.92
C VAL A 189 4.53 -11.47 11.02
N THR A 190 4.29 -11.81 9.75
CA THR A 190 5.37 -12.14 8.80
C THR A 190 6.28 -10.93 8.57
N SER A 191 5.72 -9.74 8.36
CA SER A 191 6.48 -8.50 8.21
C SER A 191 7.32 -8.17 9.45
N LEU A 192 6.75 -8.34 10.64
CA LEU A 192 7.44 -8.15 11.91
C LEU A 192 8.60 -9.15 12.07
N VAL A 193 8.36 -10.43 11.76
CA VAL A 193 9.39 -11.47 11.81
C VAL A 193 10.54 -11.12 10.86
N PHE A 194 10.26 -10.66 9.64
CA PHE A 194 11.32 -10.24 8.72
C PHE A 194 12.16 -9.09 9.28
N VAL A 195 11.50 -8.05 9.81
CA VAL A 195 12.15 -6.86 10.37
C VAL A 195 12.98 -7.20 11.61
N VAL A 196 12.46 -8.03 12.51
CA VAL A 196 13.19 -8.47 13.72
C VAL A 196 14.38 -9.37 13.35
N ARG A 197 14.21 -10.32 12.42
CA ARG A 197 15.30 -11.18 11.98
C ARG A 197 16.42 -10.37 11.32
N ARG A 198 16.06 -9.42 10.44
CA ARG A 198 17.05 -8.59 9.74
C ARG A 198 17.72 -7.57 10.64
N SER A 199 16.97 -6.93 11.55
CA SER A 199 17.57 -6.03 12.54
C SER A 199 18.52 -6.75 13.52
N ARG A 200 18.28 -8.03 13.82
CA ARG A 200 19.22 -8.88 14.57
C ARG A 200 20.45 -9.27 13.75
N ALA A 201 20.27 -9.65 12.48
CA ALA A 201 21.39 -9.97 11.58
C ALA A 201 22.35 -8.78 11.40
N LEU A 202 21.81 -7.57 11.29
CA LEU A 202 22.60 -6.33 11.22
C LEU A 202 23.45 -6.10 12.48
N ARG A 203 22.97 -6.47 13.68
CA ARG A 203 23.77 -6.37 14.92
C ARG A 203 24.93 -7.38 14.98
N LEU A 204 24.81 -8.50 14.27
CA LEU A 204 25.82 -9.57 14.28
C LEU A 204 26.90 -9.37 13.21
N ALA A 205 26.60 -8.60 12.16
CA ALA A 205 27.50 -8.32 11.04
C ALA A 205 28.39 -7.09 11.24
N GLU A 206 28.33 -6.45 12.42
CA GLU A 206 29.09 -5.25 12.84
C GLU A 206 30.63 -5.46 12.88
N GLY A 207 31.15 -6.50 12.22
CA GLY A 207 32.57 -6.87 12.18
C GLY A 207 33.07 -7.62 10.93
N ALA A 208 32.31 -7.72 9.83
CA ALA A 208 32.78 -8.41 8.62
C ALA A 208 32.28 -7.77 7.30
N GLU A 209 33.25 -7.34 6.47
CA GLU A 209 33.27 -7.02 5.01
C GLU A 209 32.04 -6.38 4.29
N PRO A 210 32.26 -5.65 3.17
CA PRO A 210 31.27 -4.75 2.59
C PRO A 210 30.05 -5.48 2.01
N THR A 211 28.91 -5.16 2.61
CA THR A 211 27.55 -5.66 2.39
C THR A 211 27.05 -5.59 0.94
N ARG A 212 26.55 -6.71 0.41
CA ARG A 212 25.77 -6.75 -0.85
C ARG A 212 24.27 -6.71 -0.56
N LEU A 213 23.61 -5.67 -1.06
CA LEU A 213 22.16 -5.48 -0.92
C LEU A 213 21.41 -6.33 -1.97
N THR A 214 20.68 -7.35 -1.53
CA THR A 214 19.82 -8.16 -2.41
C THR A 214 18.55 -7.39 -2.77
N LEU A 215 18.58 -6.69 -3.90
CA LEU A 215 17.49 -5.83 -4.41
C LEU A 215 16.35 -6.59 -5.14
N GLY A 216 16.40 -7.92 -5.20
CA GLY A 216 15.48 -8.73 -6.01
C GLY A 216 13.98 -8.51 -5.69
N ALA A 217 13.65 -8.27 -4.43
CA ALA A 217 12.27 -8.10 -4.00
C ALA A 217 11.65 -6.73 -4.34
N LEU A 218 12.45 -5.68 -4.54
CA LEU A 218 11.91 -4.38 -5.00
C LEU A 218 11.30 -4.48 -6.39
N LYS A 219 11.90 -5.30 -7.27
CA LYS A 219 11.34 -5.55 -8.61
C LYS A 219 9.93 -6.11 -8.53
N VAL A 220 9.70 -7.05 -7.62
CA VAL A 220 8.38 -7.64 -7.38
C VAL A 220 7.41 -6.58 -6.89
N ALA A 221 7.80 -5.77 -5.89
CA ALA A 221 6.98 -4.67 -5.41
C ALA A 221 6.61 -3.67 -6.52
N THR A 222 7.58 -3.26 -7.36
CA THR A 222 7.33 -2.35 -8.50
C THR A 222 6.35 -2.96 -9.50
N VAL A 223 6.54 -4.22 -9.90
CA VAL A 223 5.64 -4.89 -10.86
C VAL A 223 4.24 -5.03 -10.26
N CYS A 224 4.12 -5.44 -9.00
CA CYS A 224 2.83 -5.55 -8.32
C CYS A 224 2.12 -4.20 -8.21
N LEU A 225 2.83 -3.10 -7.94
CA LEU A 225 2.26 -1.74 -7.94
C LEU A 225 1.73 -1.34 -9.31
N VAL A 226 2.48 -1.59 -10.40
CA VAL A 226 2.04 -1.27 -11.76
C VAL A 226 0.82 -2.11 -12.14
N VAL A 227 0.84 -3.42 -11.83
CA VAL A 227 -0.30 -4.31 -12.06
C VAL A 227 -1.51 -3.83 -11.27
N LEU A 228 -1.35 -3.48 -9.99
CA LEU A 228 -2.42 -2.94 -9.15
C LEU A 228 -2.97 -1.66 -9.76
N ALA A 229 -2.12 -0.72 -10.15
CA ALA A 229 -2.52 0.55 -10.74
C ALA A 229 -3.39 0.35 -11.99
N ILE A 230 -2.95 -0.51 -12.91
CA ILE A 230 -3.68 -0.79 -14.15
C ILE A 230 -5.00 -1.52 -13.86
N THR A 231 -4.94 -2.62 -13.11
CA THR A 231 -6.10 -3.51 -12.90
C THR A 231 -7.17 -2.86 -12.01
N ALA A 232 -6.76 -2.18 -10.92
CA ALA A 232 -7.69 -1.47 -10.06
C ALA A 232 -8.34 -0.28 -10.76
N SER A 233 -7.58 0.51 -11.54
CA SER A 233 -8.15 1.64 -12.29
C SER A 233 -9.12 1.16 -13.37
N TRP A 234 -8.75 0.12 -14.12
CA TRP A 234 -9.62 -0.46 -15.13
C TRP A 234 -10.90 -1.03 -14.50
N LEU A 235 -10.77 -1.79 -13.42
CA LEU A 235 -11.92 -2.36 -12.73
C LEU A 235 -12.82 -1.24 -12.20
N ALA A 236 -12.27 -0.27 -11.46
CA ALA A 236 -13.03 0.85 -10.88
C ALA A 236 -13.86 1.59 -11.93
N LEU A 237 -13.30 1.87 -13.11
CA LEU A 237 -14.01 2.57 -14.20
C LEU A 237 -15.03 1.70 -14.93
N THR A 238 -14.89 0.37 -14.89
CA THR A 238 -15.80 -0.57 -15.55
C THR A 238 -16.89 -1.10 -14.63
N LEU A 239 -16.79 -0.89 -13.30
CA LEU A 239 -17.78 -1.31 -12.31
C LEU A 239 -19.21 -0.88 -12.64
N ALA A 240 -19.39 0.34 -13.16
CA ALA A 240 -20.71 0.85 -13.55
C ALA A 240 -21.34 0.12 -14.77
N ARG A 241 -20.56 -0.67 -15.50
CA ARG A 241 -21.02 -1.46 -16.66
C ARG A 241 -21.45 -2.87 -16.27
N PHE A 242 -21.06 -3.34 -15.10
CA PHE A 242 -21.45 -4.66 -14.63
C PHE A 242 -22.86 -4.65 -14.02
N PRO A 243 -23.59 -5.77 -14.09
CA PRO A 243 -24.84 -5.91 -13.35
C PRO A 243 -24.60 -5.65 -11.87
N LYS A 244 -25.45 -4.85 -11.23
CA LYS A 244 -25.34 -4.49 -9.80
C LYS A 244 -25.28 -5.74 -8.91
N ASP A 245 -26.01 -6.77 -9.30
CA ASP A 245 -26.04 -8.05 -8.60
C ASP A 245 -24.64 -8.69 -8.51
N TRP A 246 -23.74 -8.44 -9.46
CA TRP A 246 -22.37 -8.98 -9.38
C TRP A 246 -21.54 -8.30 -8.28
N LEU A 247 -21.97 -7.16 -7.74
CA LEU A 247 -21.30 -6.48 -6.63
C LEU A 247 -21.94 -6.78 -5.27
N THR A 248 -23.19 -7.21 -5.28
CA THR A 248 -24.01 -7.45 -4.08
C THR A 248 -24.36 -8.93 -3.88
N THR A 249 -24.02 -9.82 -4.81
CA THR A 249 -24.19 -11.26 -4.62
C THR A 249 -22.93 -11.88 -4.04
N PRO A 250 -23.05 -12.62 -2.93
CA PRO A 250 -21.93 -13.28 -2.31
C PRO A 250 -21.40 -14.39 -3.21
N GLY A 251 -20.09 -14.43 -3.40
CA GLY A 251 -19.42 -15.42 -4.24
C GLY A 251 -19.28 -15.02 -5.71
N SER A 252 -19.66 -13.80 -6.09
CA SER A 252 -19.42 -13.31 -7.44
C SER A 252 -17.92 -13.18 -7.74
N PRO A 253 -17.49 -13.41 -8.99
CA PRO A 253 -16.09 -13.24 -9.37
C PRO A 253 -15.62 -11.80 -9.24
N VAL A 254 -16.51 -10.82 -9.40
CA VAL A 254 -16.19 -9.39 -9.27
C VAL A 254 -15.89 -9.03 -7.82
N MET A 255 -16.66 -9.53 -6.86
CA MET A 255 -16.40 -9.29 -5.43
C MET A 255 -15.03 -9.83 -5.02
N TYR A 256 -14.67 -11.05 -5.44
CA TYR A 256 -13.34 -11.61 -5.18
C TYR A 256 -12.22 -10.83 -5.87
N ALA A 257 -12.45 -10.33 -7.09
CA ALA A 257 -11.49 -9.47 -7.78
C ALA A 257 -11.27 -8.16 -7.02
N VAL A 258 -12.33 -7.52 -6.52
CA VAL A 258 -12.22 -6.32 -5.68
C VAL A 258 -11.43 -6.63 -4.41
N LEU A 259 -11.75 -7.70 -3.68
CA LEU A 259 -11.02 -8.07 -2.47
C LEU A 259 -9.54 -8.39 -2.72
N LEU A 260 -9.23 -9.09 -3.83
CA LEU A 260 -7.86 -9.40 -4.21
C LEU A 260 -7.05 -8.13 -4.50
N LEU A 261 -7.64 -7.17 -5.22
CA LEU A 261 -6.99 -5.91 -5.54
C LEU A 261 -6.95 -4.94 -4.36
N THR A 262 -7.94 -4.99 -3.47
CA THR A 262 -8.01 -4.13 -2.29
C THR A 262 -7.07 -4.57 -1.18
N PHE A 263 -6.95 -5.88 -0.94
CA PHE A 263 -6.17 -6.39 0.20
C PHE A 263 -5.02 -7.29 -0.23
N GLY A 264 -5.29 -8.29 -1.08
CA GLY A 264 -4.30 -9.32 -1.43
C GLY A 264 -3.05 -8.74 -2.10
N LEU A 265 -3.22 -7.97 -3.18
CA LEU A 265 -2.10 -7.43 -3.94
C LEU A 265 -1.31 -6.35 -3.16
N PRO A 266 -1.95 -5.39 -2.44
CA PRO A 266 -1.24 -4.50 -1.52
C PRO A 266 -0.47 -5.22 -0.41
N ALA A 267 -1.01 -6.31 0.15
CA ALA A 267 -0.29 -7.12 1.14
C ALA A 267 0.98 -7.75 0.55
N VAL A 268 0.93 -8.23 -0.71
CA VAL A 268 2.12 -8.72 -1.42
C VAL A 268 3.14 -7.59 -1.64
N VAL A 269 2.69 -6.39 -2.00
CA VAL A 269 3.56 -5.22 -2.13
C VAL A 269 4.24 -4.89 -0.79
N GLY A 270 3.48 -4.74 0.29
CA GLY A 270 4.01 -4.41 1.60
C GLY A 270 4.99 -5.46 2.13
N THR A 271 4.65 -6.75 2.01
CA THR A 271 5.54 -7.84 2.41
C THR A 271 6.81 -7.90 1.57
N ALA A 272 6.74 -7.67 0.26
CA ALA A 272 7.91 -7.60 -0.61
C ALA A 272 8.84 -6.43 -0.23
N ILE A 273 8.27 -5.27 0.12
CA ILE A 273 9.04 -4.11 0.59
C ILE A 273 9.68 -4.42 1.97
N CYS A 274 8.95 -4.98 2.94
CA CYS A 274 9.52 -5.38 4.23
C CYS A 274 10.60 -6.47 4.08
N TYR A 275 10.40 -7.44 3.19
CA TYR A 275 11.39 -8.48 2.89
C TYR A 275 12.65 -7.89 2.27
N SER A 276 12.48 -6.84 1.47
CA SER A 276 13.62 -6.17 0.85
C SER A 276 14.51 -5.46 1.87
N ALA A 277 13.98 -5.01 3.02
CA ALA A 277 14.70 -4.21 4.02
C ALA A 277 16.19 -4.62 4.18
N PRO A 278 17.15 -3.67 4.16
CA PRO A 278 18.58 -3.95 4.09
C PRO A 278 19.02 -5.07 5.05
N SER A 279 19.67 -6.11 4.52
CA SER A 279 20.32 -7.14 5.34
C SER A 279 21.67 -7.53 4.78
N THR A 280 22.49 -8.09 5.65
CA THR A 280 23.85 -8.57 5.40
C THR A 280 23.95 -9.97 4.80
N ASP A 281 22.85 -10.55 4.29
CA ASP A 281 22.84 -11.98 3.94
C ASP A 281 23.64 -12.28 2.66
N GLN A 282 24.75 -13.01 2.83
CA GLN A 282 25.47 -13.74 1.79
C GLN A 282 24.71 -15.03 1.48
N ARG A 283 23.79 -15.01 0.51
CA ARG A 283 23.41 -16.21 -0.24
C ARG A 283 23.14 -15.90 -1.70
#